data_AF-A0A8J5HWB2-F1
#
_entry.id   AF-A0A8J5HWB2-F1
#
_cell.length_a   1.000
_cell.length_b   1.000
_cell.length_c   1.000
_cell.angle_alpha   90.00
_cell.angle_beta   90.00
_cell.angle_gamma   90.00
#
_symmetry.space_group_name_H-M   'P 1'
#
loop_
_entity.id
_entity.type
_entity.pdbx_description
1 polymer ?
#
loop_
_entity_poly.entity_id
_entity_poly.type
_entity_poly.pdbx_seq_one_letter_code
_entity_poly.pdbx_strand_id
1 'polypeptide(L)'
;MAAFCASPFPSPTILTLLRATPRPDHRFSYRHSFSPNFRALTDPVLAPSPSPVPLPLPIRRREAALSLSLSLLLFLLDPPAGASSDQTNCTLAVASSGLAFCDTVVGTGPGATKGQLIKAHYVGKLENGKVFDSSYSRGRPLSFRIGVGEVIKGWDQGILGVDGIPPMLVGGKRTLKIPPELGYGARGAGCRGGSCIIPPDSTLLFDIEFIG
;
A
#
# COMPACT_ATOMS: atom_id res chain seq x y z
N MET A 1 21.94 63.88 -16.02
CA MET A 1 21.51 64.06 -17.43
C MET A 1 20.45 63.02 -17.75
N ALA A 2 19.32 63.48 -18.26
CA ALA A 2 18.09 62.74 -18.49
C ALA A 2 18.14 61.84 -19.73
N ALA A 3 17.41 60.73 -19.67
CA ALA A 3 17.05 59.87 -20.79
C ALA A 3 15.74 59.16 -20.43
N PHE A 4 14.79 58.86 -21.31
CA PHE A 4 14.32 59.34 -22.61
C PHE A 4 13.00 58.56 -22.83
N CYS A 5 12.00 59.14 -23.50
CA CYS A 5 10.79 58.51 -24.08
C CYS A 5 9.80 57.77 -23.15
N ALA A 6 8.54 58.18 -22.99
CA ALA A 6 7.46 58.31 -23.97
C ALA A 6 7.10 57.01 -24.70
N SER A 7 6.01 56.34 -24.30
CA SER A 7 4.80 56.17 -25.13
C SER A 7 3.66 55.45 -24.38
N PRO A 8 2.40 55.88 -24.56
CA PRO A 8 1.18 55.27 -24.02
C PRO A 8 0.52 54.33 -25.05
N PHE A 9 -0.63 53.73 -24.69
CA PHE A 9 -1.69 53.06 -25.53
C PHE A 9 -2.02 51.58 -25.19
N PRO A 10 -3.28 51.11 -25.44
CA PRO A 10 -4.20 50.83 -24.34
C PRO A 10 -4.90 49.46 -24.40
N SER A 11 -5.58 49.14 -23.28
CA SER A 11 -6.91 48.50 -23.11
C SER A 11 -7.36 47.20 -23.81
N PRO A 12 -8.36 46.51 -23.19
CA PRO A 12 -8.69 45.10 -23.39
C PRO A 12 -9.91 44.92 -24.34
N THR A 13 -10.69 43.84 -24.16
CA THR A 13 -11.91 43.39 -24.88
C THR A 13 -11.65 42.61 -26.20
N ILE A 14 -12.39 41.55 -26.57
CA ILE A 14 -13.70 41.02 -26.16
C ILE A 14 -13.81 39.51 -26.52
N LEU A 15 -14.40 38.76 -25.59
CA LEU A 15 -15.44 37.72 -25.69
C LEU A 15 -15.84 37.03 -27.03
N THR A 16 -16.42 35.83 -26.83
CA THR A 16 -17.49 35.15 -27.62
C THR A 16 -17.04 34.22 -28.78
N LEU A 17 -17.55 33.01 -29.07
CA LEU A 17 -18.74 32.17 -28.76
C LEU A 17 -18.35 30.68 -28.92
N LEU A 18 -18.83 29.76 -28.06
CA LEU A 18 -19.91 28.79 -28.30
C LEU A 18 -19.85 27.96 -29.62
N ARG A 19 -19.67 26.63 -29.49
CA ARG A 19 -20.25 25.53 -30.30
C ARG A 19 -19.87 24.20 -29.63
N ALA A 20 -20.75 23.59 -28.84
CA ALA A 20 -21.86 22.70 -29.22
C ALA A 20 -21.39 21.39 -29.90
N THR A 21 -21.67 20.28 -29.20
CA THR A 21 -21.38 18.86 -29.46
C THR A 21 -21.99 18.30 -30.76
N PRO A 22 -21.54 17.13 -31.24
CA PRO A 22 -22.37 15.93 -30.99
C PRO A 22 -21.60 14.66 -30.60
N ARG A 23 -22.23 13.88 -29.72
CA ARG A 23 -21.92 12.46 -29.43
C ARG A 23 -22.28 11.58 -30.64
N PRO A 24 -21.57 10.46 -30.87
CA PRO A 24 -22.14 9.32 -31.57
C PRO A 24 -22.32 8.10 -30.64
N ASP A 25 -23.36 7.35 -30.98
CA ASP A 25 -24.13 6.43 -30.18
C ASP A 25 -23.44 5.14 -29.70
N HIS A 26 -23.91 4.71 -28.53
CA HIS A 26 -23.90 3.31 -28.12
C HIS A 26 -24.56 2.42 -29.18
N ARG A 27 -23.83 1.43 -29.67
CA ARG A 27 -24.45 0.23 -30.25
C ARG A 27 -23.90 -1.02 -29.59
N PHE A 28 -24.55 -1.34 -28.48
CA PHE A 28 -24.56 -2.66 -27.87
C PHE A 28 -25.13 -3.66 -28.89
N SER A 29 -24.34 -4.64 -29.32
CA SER A 29 -24.86 -5.86 -29.95
C SER A 29 -24.38 -7.03 -29.12
N TYR A 30 -25.11 -7.29 -28.04
CA TYR A 30 -25.01 -8.53 -27.29
C TYR A 30 -25.85 -9.57 -28.02
N ARG A 31 -25.22 -10.38 -28.87
CA ARG A 31 -25.91 -11.49 -29.54
C ARG A 31 -26.04 -12.63 -28.55
N HIS A 32 -27.27 -12.85 -28.11
CA HIS A 32 -27.69 -14.09 -27.47
C HIS A 32 -27.46 -15.26 -28.43
N SER A 33 -26.55 -16.17 -28.07
CA SER A 33 -26.61 -17.55 -28.52
C SER A 33 -26.88 -18.42 -27.30
N PHE A 34 -28.17 -18.61 -27.04
CA PHE A 34 -28.67 -19.77 -26.34
C PHE A 34 -28.28 -21.03 -27.14
N SER A 35 -27.65 -21.98 -26.48
CA SER A 35 -27.73 -23.38 -26.89
C SER A 35 -27.86 -24.23 -25.62
N PRO A 36 -29.00 -24.92 -25.41
CA PRO A 36 -29.20 -25.83 -24.30
C PRO A 36 -28.80 -27.24 -24.74
N ASN A 37 -27.97 -27.92 -23.94
CA ASN A 37 -27.86 -29.38 -23.89
C ASN A 37 -27.22 -29.70 -22.53
N PHE A 38 -28.01 -29.99 -21.49
CA PHE A 38 -28.49 -31.34 -21.16
C PHE A 38 -27.42 -32.41 -21.34
N ARG A 39 -26.73 -32.75 -20.24
CA ARG A 39 -26.73 -34.13 -19.72
C ARG A 39 -26.10 -34.17 -18.34
N ALA A 40 -26.92 -34.64 -17.40
CA ALA A 40 -26.50 -35.15 -16.12
C ALA A 40 -25.48 -36.27 -16.30
N LEU A 41 -24.41 -36.22 -15.52
CA LEU A 41 -23.66 -37.40 -15.09
C LEU A 41 -23.22 -37.11 -13.66
N THR A 42 -23.95 -37.77 -12.78
CA THR A 42 -23.64 -38.05 -11.39
C THR A 42 -22.24 -38.63 -11.25
N ASP A 43 -21.40 -38.02 -10.43
CA ASP A 43 -20.31 -38.72 -9.75
C ASP A 43 -20.10 -38.06 -8.37
N PRO A 44 -20.46 -38.73 -7.26
CA PRO A 44 -20.09 -38.25 -5.93
C PRO A 44 -18.61 -38.53 -5.69
N VAL A 45 -17.79 -37.48 -5.70
CA VAL A 45 -16.38 -37.56 -5.28
C VAL A 45 -16.33 -37.89 -3.79
N LEU A 46 -15.86 -39.10 -3.54
CA LEU A 46 -15.60 -39.71 -2.24
C LEU A 46 -14.55 -38.89 -1.49
N ALA A 47 -14.98 -38.20 -0.42
CA ALA A 47 -14.08 -37.54 0.52
C ALA A 47 -13.23 -38.60 1.26
N PRO A 48 -11.91 -38.41 1.44
CA PRO A 48 -11.11 -39.27 2.30
C PRO A 48 -11.48 -39.04 3.77
N SER A 49 -11.95 -40.10 4.41
CA SER A 49 -12.23 -40.20 5.84
C SER A 49 -10.99 -39.95 6.71
N PRO A 50 -11.06 -39.12 7.77
CA PRO A 50 -9.97 -38.98 8.73
C PRO A 50 -9.93 -40.16 9.71
N SER A 51 -8.74 -40.70 9.92
CA SER A 51 -8.43 -41.78 10.87
C SER A 51 -8.78 -41.41 12.33
N PRO A 52 -9.19 -42.36 13.17
CA PRO A 52 -9.51 -42.11 14.57
C PRO A 52 -8.24 -41.97 15.44
N VAL A 53 -8.13 -40.87 16.17
CA VAL A 53 -7.12 -40.66 17.21
C VAL A 53 -7.65 -41.28 18.52
N PRO A 54 -6.84 -42.07 19.26
CA PRO A 54 -7.29 -42.67 20.52
C PRO A 54 -7.35 -41.64 21.65
N LEU A 55 -8.48 -41.65 22.37
CA LEU A 55 -8.68 -40.95 23.64
C LEU A 55 -7.99 -41.72 24.78
N PRO A 56 -7.24 -41.07 25.69
CA PRO A 56 -6.87 -41.69 26.96
C PRO A 56 -7.96 -41.49 28.02
N LEU A 57 -8.39 -42.60 28.64
CA LEU A 57 -9.31 -42.66 29.78
C LEU A 57 -8.60 -42.41 31.13
N PRO A 58 -9.35 -42.13 32.21
CA PRO A 58 -8.85 -41.53 33.45
C PRO A 58 -8.49 -42.56 34.54
N ILE A 59 -7.42 -42.30 35.29
CA ILE A 59 -7.13 -42.94 36.59
C ILE A 59 -6.59 -41.83 37.50
N ARG A 60 -7.43 -41.15 38.28
CA ARG A 60 -7.92 -41.45 39.64
C ARG A 60 -6.85 -41.46 40.74
N ARG A 61 -6.83 -40.31 41.43
CA ARG A 61 -6.70 -40.04 42.88
C ARG A 61 -5.36 -40.26 43.61
N ARG A 62 -4.96 -39.10 44.20
CA ARG A 62 -4.44 -38.85 45.57
C ARG A 62 -3.03 -39.41 45.81
N GLU A 63 -2.08 -38.68 46.36
CA GLU A 63 -2.14 -37.93 47.62
C GLU A 63 -1.20 -36.71 47.65
N ALA A 64 -1.47 -35.85 48.62
CA ALA A 64 -0.72 -34.65 48.95
C ALA A 64 0.68 -34.98 49.46
N ALA A 65 1.67 -34.20 49.03
CA ALA A 65 2.88 -33.96 49.81
C ALA A 65 3.29 -32.51 49.61
N LEU A 66 3.05 -31.72 50.66
CA LEU A 66 3.62 -30.40 50.85
C LEU A 66 5.15 -30.49 50.79
N SER A 67 5.77 -29.81 49.84
CA SER A 67 7.14 -29.33 50.04
C SER A 67 7.26 -27.93 49.44
N LEU A 68 7.37 -26.96 50.34
CA LEU A 68 7.76 -25.59 50.03
C LEU A 68 9.14 -25.61 49.37
N SER A 69 9.20 -25.28 48.08
CA SER A 69 10.38 -24.65 47.52
C SER A 69 10.00 -23.26 47.03
N LEU A 70 10.43 -22.29 47.83
CA LEU A 70 10.30 -20.84 47.71
C LEU A 70 11.14 -20.31 46.52
N SER A 71 10.97 -20.89 45.33
CA SER A 71 11.71 -20.49 44.12
C SER A 71 10.81 -20.13 42.94
N LEU A 72 9.48 -20.15 43.10
CA LEU A 72 8.53 -19.74 42.05
C LEU A 72 8.03 -18.29 42.22
N LEU A 73 8.48 -17.56 43.25
CA LEU A 73 8.17 -16.14 43.45
C LEU A 73 9.24 -15.21 42.85
N LEU A 74 9.74 -15.54 41.67
CA LEU A 74 10.57 -14.65 40.84
C LEU A 74 10.26 -14.83 39.33
N PHE A 75 9.06 -15.30 38.99
CA PHE A 75 8.66 -15.55 37.59
C PHE A 75 7.41 -14.76 37.12
N LEU A 76 6.92 -13.80 37.92
CA LEU A 76 5.72 -13.01 37.57
C LEU A 76 5.93 -11.49 37.62
N LEU A 77 7.17 -11.02 37.45
CA LEU A 77 7.43 -9.60 37.25
C LEU A 77 8.16 -9.30 35.94
N ASP A 78 7.98 -10.14 34.93
CA ASP A 78 8.27 -9.71 33.56
C ASP A 78 6.94 -9.25 32.94
N PRO A 79 6.73 -7.95 32.70
CA PRO A 79 5.64 -7.53 31.84
C PRO A 79 5.80 -8.25 30.51
N PRO A 80 4.73 -8.71 29.83
CA PRO A 80 4.86 -9.02 28.42
C PRO A 80 5.14 -7.68 27.73
N ALA A 81 6.42 -7.33 27.62
CA ALA A 81 6.87 -6.36 26.64
C ALA A 81 6.38 -6.94 25.32
N GLY A 82 5.26 -6.39 24.84
CA GLY A 82 4.70 -6.74 23.55
C GLY A 82 5.86 -6.72 22.58
N ALA A 83 6.11 -7.88 21.97
CA ALA A 83 7.06 -8.00 20.89
C ALA A 83 6.58 -7.09 19.76
N SER A 84 7.06 -5.84 19.80
CA SER A 84 6.96 -4.91 18.70
C SER A 84 7.85 -5.45 17.60
N SER A 85 7.26 -6.15 16.65
CA SER A 85 7.92 -6.51 15.41
C SER A 85 7.98 -5.29 14.50
N ASP A 86 8.69 -4.24 14.91
CA ASP A 86 9.18 -3.23 13.97
C ASP A 86 10.53 -3.69 13.44
N GLN A 87 10.50 -4.81 12.69
CA GLN A 87 11.64 -5.25 11.91
C GLN A 87 11.67 -4.47 10.59
N THR A 88 12.07 -3.21 10.69
CA THR A 88 12.68 -2.51 9.56
C THR A 88 14.12 -2.25 9.99
N ASN A 89 15.09 -2.91 9.36
CA ASN A 89 16.51 -2.86 9.70
C ASN A 89 17.17 -1.48 9.49
N CYS A 90 16.39 -0.39 9.48
CA CYS A 90 16.90 0.91 9.13
C CYS A 90 16.08 2.05 9.76
N THR A 91 16.80 3.06 10.25
CA THR A 91 16.24 4.23 10.94
C THR A 91 15.54 5.16 9.95
N LEU A 92 14.25 5.42 10.15
CA LEU A 92 13.46 6.32 9.30
C LEU A 92 13.87 7.78 9.51
N ALA A 93 14.27 8.46 8.44
CA ALA A 93 14.47 9.90 8.40
C ALA A 93 13.16 10.61 8.06
N VAL A 94 12.76 11.61 8.86
CA VAL A 94 11.48 12.32 8.72
C VAL A 94 11.69 13.65 8.00
N ALA A 95 10.94 13.87 6.92
CA ALA A 95 10.91 15.13 6.20
C ALA A 95 9.93 16.13 6.83
N SER A 96 10.03 17.40 6.44
CA SER A 96 9.14 18.48 6.91
C SER A 96 7.66 18.25 6.58
N SER A 97 7.37 17.46 5.54
CA SER A 97 6.01 17.07 5.16
C SER A 97 5.41 15.96 6.05
N GLY A 98 6.18 15.42 7.00
CA GLY A 98 5.80 14.27 7.83
C GLY A 98 6.02 12.92 7.13
N LEU A 99 6.38 12.92 5.84
CA LEU A 99 6.81 11.71 5.14
C LEU A 99 8.15 11.25 5.73
N ALA A 100 8.22 10.00 6.17
CA ALA A 100 9.48 9.40 6.59
C ALA A 100 9.94 8.35 5.57
N PHE A 101 11.26 8.24 5.40
CA PHE A 101 11.85 7.30 4.47
C PHE A 101 13.09 6.65 5.06
N CYS A 102 13.42 5.50 4.50
CA CYS A 102 14.69 4.85 4.75
C CYS A 102 15.12 4.03 3.53
N ASP A 103 16.32 4.29 3.03
CA ASP A 103 16.93 3.47 1.99
C ASP A 103 17.52 2.20 2.59
N THR A 104 16.85 1.06 2.35
CA THR A 104 17.37 -0.24 2.75
C THR A 104 18.45 -0.73 1.79
N VAL A 105 18.33 -0.35 0.51
CA VAL A 105 19.36 -0.55 -0.52
C VAL A 105 19.43 0.69 -1.39
N VAL A 106 20.58 1.33 -1.48
CA VAL A 106 20.78 2.46 -2.39
C VAL A 106 21.01 1.92 -3.80
N GLY A 107 20.21 2.38 -4.76
CA GLY A 107 20.35 1.99 -6.17
C GLY A 107 21.65 2.51 -6.79
N THR A 108 22.05 1.91 -7.92
CA THR A 108 23.29 2.28 -8.64
C THR A 108 23.03 2.97 -9.97
N GLY A 109 21.77 3.00 -10.41
CA GLY A 109 21.39 3.63 -11.67
C GLY A 109 20.99 5.10 -11.53
N PRO A 110 20.43 5.70 -12.59
CA PRO A 110 20.00 7.09 -12.58
C PRO A 110 18.89 7.35 -11.55
N GLY A 111 18.79 8.59 -11.09
CA GLY A 111 17.68 9.01 -10.24
C GLY A 111 16.35 9.09 -11.00
N ALA A 112 15.24 8.91 -10.28
CA ALA A 112 13.91 9.11 -10.84
C ALA A 112 13.74 10.53 -11.39
N THR A 113 13.21 10.66 -12.61
CA THR A 113 12.96 11.96 -13.26
C THR A 113 11.46 12.22 -13.38
N LYS A 114 11.03 13.45 -13.07
CA LYS A 114 9.62 13.84 -13.13
C LYS A 114 9.03 13.60 -14.53
N GLY A 115 7.86 12.97 -14.58
CA GLY A 115 7.15 12.63 -15.81
C GLY A 115 7.64 11.36 -16.51
N GLN A 116 8.74 10.75 -16.05
CA GLN A 116 9.23 9.49 -16.59
C GLN A 116 8.27 8.35 -16.26
N LEU A 117 8.06 7.45 -17.23
CA LEU A 117 7.38 6.19 -17.02
C LEU A 117 8.35 5.23 -16.32
N ILE A 118 8.04 4.84 -15.09
CA ILE A 118 8.88 3.95 -14.27
C ILE A 118 8.15 2.67 -13.92
N LYS A 119 8.92 1.65 -13.53
CA LYS A 119 8.44 0.39 -12.95
C LYS A 119 8.93 0.23 -11.53
N ALA A 120 8.02 -0.17 -10.64
CA ALA A 120 8.37 -0.46 -9.25
C ALA A 120 7.66 -1.73 -8.77
N HIS A 121 8.40 -2.54 -8.01
CA HIS A 121 7.83 -3.49 -7.09
C HIS A 121 7.53 -2.80 -5.76
N TYR A 122 6.51 -3.27 -5.07
CA TYR A 122 6.16 -2.78 -3.75
C TYR A 122 5.35 -3.78 -2.93
N VAL A 123 5.36 -3.56 -1.62
CA VAL A 123 4.42 -4.12 -0.64
C VAL A 123 3.88 -2.98 0.22
N GLY A 124 2.55 -2.82 0.27
CA GLY A 124 1.87 -1.85 1.11
C GLY A 124 1.24 -2.51 2.34
N LYS A 125 1.56 -2.00 3.53
CA LYS A 125 1.14 -2.50 4.83
C LYS A 125 0.59 -1.38 5.70
N LEU A 126 -0.36 -1.69 6.57
CA LEU A 126 -0.78 -0.80 7.65
C LEU A 126 0.18 -0.93 8.85
N GLU A 127 0.14 0.00 9.79
CA GLU A 127 0.97 -0.05 11.01
C GLU A 127 0.70 -1.29 11.88
N ASN A 128 -0.46 -1.93 11.74
CA ASN A 128 -0.76 -3.20 12.38
C ASN A 128 -0.16 -4.42 11.67
N GLY A 129 0.68 -4.22 10.65
CA GLY A 129 1.33 -5.27 9.86
C GLY A 129 0.46 -5.88 8.75
N LYS A 130 -0.83 -5.53 8.67
CA LYS A 130 -1.72 -6.06 7.62
C LYS A 130 -1.30 -5.52 6.26
N VAL A 131 -0.91 -6.43 5.37
CA VAL A 131 -0.67 -6.13 3.96
C VAL A 131 -2.01 -5.86 3.27
N PHE A 132 -2.15 -4.68 2.65
CA PHE A 132 -3.36 -4.34 1.89
C PHE A 132 -3.17 -4.46 0.38
N ASP A 133 -1.94 -4.33 -0.13
CA ASP A 133 -1.64 -4.45 -1.54
C ASP A 133 -0.17 -4.85 -1.76
N SER A 134 0.11 -5.53 -2.86
CA SER A 134 1.46 -5.93 -3.23
C SER A 134 1.56 -6.15 -4.74
N SER A 135 2.63 -5.64 -5.34
CA SER A 135 2.94 -5.95 -6.75
C SER A 135 3.24 -7.44 -6.97
N TYR A 136 3.79 -8.13 -5.96
CA TYR A 136 4.15 -9.54 -6.06
C TYR A 136 2.90 -10.43 -6.07
N SER A 137 1.86 -10.09 -5.32
CA SER A 137 0.58 -10.82 -5.37
C SER A 137 -0.14 -10.63 -6.71
N ARG A 138 0.13 -9.53 -7.41
CA ARG A 138 -0.35 -9.27 -8.78
C ARG A 138 0.52 -9.88 -9.87
N GLY A 139 1.68 -10.45 -9.52
CA GLY A 139 2.61 -11.11 -10.44
C GLY A 139 3.34 -10.18 -11.41
N ARG A 140 3.26 -8.85 -11.24
CA ARG A 140 3.92 -7.88 -12.12
C ARG A 140 4.24 -6.55 -11.41
N PRO A 141 5.31 -5.85 -11.80
CA PRO A 141 5.57 -4.48 -11.33
C PRO A 141 4.44 -3.52 -11.69
N LEU A 142 4.27 -2.48 -10.88
CA LEU A 142 3.41 -1.36 -11.23
C LEU A 142 4.17 -0.43 -12.18
N SER A 143 3.55 -0.10 -13.31
CA SER A 143 4.08 0.87 -14.27
C SER A 143 3.24 2.15 -14.18
N PHE A 144 3.89 3.29 -13.95
CA PHE A 144 3.22 4.59 -13.78
C PHE A 144 4.19 5.74 -14.08
N ARG A 145 3.66 6.93 -14.34
CA ARG A 145 4.46 8.15 -14.50
C ARG A 145 4.70 8.80 -13.14
N ILE A 146 5.96 9.04 -12.80
CA ILE A 146 6.33 9.61 -11.50
C ILE A 146 6.19 11.13 -11.47
N GLY A 147 5.68 11.68 -10.36
CA GLY A 147 5.64 13.13 -10.12
C GLY A 147 4.55 13.88 -10.90
N VAL A 148 3.54 13.16 -11.39
CA VAL A 148 2.39 13.73 -12.13
C VAL A 148 1.03 13.42 -11.48
N GLY A 149 1.02 12.81 -10.28
CA GLY A 149 -0.20 12.50 -9.54
C GLY A 149 -0.94 11.24 -10.02
N GLU A 150 -0.26 10.31 -10.72
CA GLU A 150 -0.83 8.98 -11.02
C GLU A 150 -0.88 8.05 -9.79
N VAL A 151 -0.06 8.36 -8.77
CA VAL A 151 0.01 7.65 -7.50
C VAL A 151 -0.23 8.61 -6.33
N ILE A 152 -0.34 8.08 -5.11
CA ILE A 152 -0.51 8.92 -3.91
C ILE A 152 0.66 9.89 -3.76
N LYS A 153 0.40 11.06 -3.17
CA LYS A 153 1.41 12.13 -3.04
C LYS A 153 2.68 11.67 -2.33
N GLY A 154 2.55 10.80 -1.32
CA GLY A 154 3.71 10.25 -0.61
C GLY A 154 4.63 9.40 -1.49
N TRP A 155 4.10 8.74 -2.53
CA TRP A 155 4.92 8.03 -3.51
C TRP A 155 5.65 8.99 -4.44
N ASP A 156 4.93 9.99 -4.97
CA ASP A 156 5.54 11.00 -5.81
C ASP A 156 6.70 11.70 -5.08
N GLN A 157 6.48 12.15 -3.85
CA GLN A 157 7.49 12.80 -3.02
C GLN A 157 8.61 11.83 -2.60
N GLY A 158 8.25 10.60 -2.21
CA GLY A 158 9.20 9.61 -1.68
C GLY A 158 10.11 8.99 -2.72
N ILE A 159 9.70 8.92 -3.99
CA ILE A 159 10.52 8.36 -5.08
C ILE A 159 11.24 9.47 -5.84
N LEU A 160 10.54 10.56 -6.22
CA LEU A 160 11.16 11.67 -6.94
C LEU A 160 12.11 12.49 -6.05
N GLY A 161 11.86 12.49 -4.74
CA GLY A 161 12.53 13.37 -3.81
C GLY A 161 11.88 14.76 -3.75
N VAL A 162 11.94 15.35 -2.56
CA VAL A 162 11.53 16.72 -2.23
C VAL A 162 12.45 17.23 -1.12
N ASP A 163 12.27 18.45 -0.62
CA ASP A 163 13.13 19.00 0.43
C ASP A 163 13.21 18.05 1.65
N GLY A 164 14.41 17.54 1.92
CA GLY A 164 14.68 16.56 2.99
C GLY A 164 14.58 15.09 2.59
N ILE A 165 14.22 14.78 1.34
CA ILE A 165 14.15 13.41 0.80
C ILE A 165 14.95 13.34 -0.50
N PRO A 166 16.08 12.60 -0.55
CA PRO A 166 16.84 12.44 -1.79
C PRO A 166 16.03 11.61 -2.81
N PRO A 167 16.21 11.84 -4.12
CA PRO A 167 15.59 11.01 -5.15
C PRO A 167 16.01 9.55 -5.00
N MET A 168 15.10 8.63 -5.30
CA MET A 168 15.39 7.21 -5.34
C MET A 168 16.14 6.85 -6.63
N LEU A 169 17.15 6.00 -6.51
CA LEU A 169 17.97 5.56 -7.64
C LEU A 169 17.48 4.22 -8.19
N VAL A 170 17.62 4.02 -9.50
CA VAL A 170 17.28 2.75 -10.15
C VAL A 170 18.04 1.58 -9.51
N GLY A 171 17.32 0.51 -9.22
CA GLY A 171 17.79 -0.67 -8.48
C GLY A 171 17.70 -0.54 -6.96
N GLY A 172 17.28 0.62 -6.44
CA GLY A 172 17.18 0.88 -5.00
C GLY A 172 15.97 0.24 -4.35
N LYS A 173 16.05 0.06 -3.02
CA LYS A 173 14.95 -0.35 -2.16
C LYS A 173 14.78 0.67 -1.03
N ARG A 174 13.56 1.18 -0.88
CA ARG A 174 13.21 2.24 0.07
C ARG A 174 11.95 1.86 0.82
N THR A 175 11.99 1.99 2.13
CA THR A 175 10.80 1.93 2.98
C THR A 175 10.29 3.35 3.19
N LEU A 176 9.00 3.58 2.96
CA LEU A 176 8.31 4.84 3.19
C LEU A 176 7.26 4.67 4.28
N LYS A 177 7.22 5.60 5.23
CA LYS A 177 6.12 5.79 6.18
C LYS A 177 5.36 7.05 5.77
N ILE A 178 4.19 6.84 5.18
CA ILE A 178 3.37 7.88 4.56
C ILE A 178 2.24 8.26 5.51
N PRO A 179 2.20 9.51 5.99
CA PRO A 179 1.10 10.00 6.82
C PRO A 179 -0.19 10.11 5.99
N PRO A 180 -1.37 10.08 6.64
CA PRO A 180 -2.66 10.01 5.93
C PRO A 180 -2.89 11.16 4.95
N GLU A 181 -2.38 12.36 5.23
CA GLU A 181 -2.49 13.56 4.38
C GLU A 181 -1.79 13.39 3.02
N LEU A 182 -0.77 12.54 2.97
CA LEU A 182 -0.01 12.19 1.76
C LEU A 182 -0.46 10.84 1.16
N GLY A 183 -1.35 10.13 1.84
CA GLY A 183 -1.97 8.87 1.44
C GLY A 183 -3.42 9.05 0.99
N TYR A 184 -4.35 8.42 1.73
CA TYR A 184 -5.79 8.40 1.41
C TYR A 184 -6.65 9.29 2.34
N GLY A 185 -6.04 9.93 3.33
CA GLY A 185 -6.69 10.85 4.28
C GLY A 185 -7.86 10.24 5.06
N ALA A 186 -8.76 11.11 5.52
CA ALA A 186 -9.97 10.75 6.28
C ALA A 186 -10.99 9.90 5.50
N ARG A 187 -10.78 9.66 4.20
CA ARG A 187 -11.68 8.81 3.39
C ARG A 187 -11.31 7.34 3.46
N GLY A 188 -10.04 7.01 3.69
CA GLY A 188 -9.53 5.65 3.52
C GLY A 188 -9.63 5.18 2.06
N ALA A 189 -9.47 3.87 1.83
CA ALA A 189 -9.55 3.28 0.50
C ALA A 189 -9.97 1.80 0.51
N GLY A 190 -10.45 1.32 -0.64
CA GLY A 190 -10.90 -0.06 -0.82
C GLY A 190 -12.15 -0.39 0.00
N CYS A 191 -13.09 0.55 0.09
CA CYS A 191 -14.31 0.39 0.89
C CYS A 191 -15.36 -0.48 0.18
N ARG A 192 -15.85 -1.50 0.88
CA ARG A 192 -16.93 -2.38 0.44
C ARG A 192 -17.83 -2.73 1.63
N GLY A 193 -19.13 -2.45 1.51
CA GLY A 193 -20.12 -2.83 2.54
C GLY A 193 -19.89 -2.19 3.91
N GLY A 194 -19.38 -0.95 3.95
CA GLY A 194 -19.11 -0.23 5.21
C GLY A 194 -17.76 -0.51 5.86
N SER A 195 -16.97 -1.44 5.30
CA SER A 195 -15.60 -1.71 5.75
C SER A 195 -14.59 -1.32 4.67
N CYS A 196 -13.49 -0.69 5.06
CA CYS A 196 -12.41 -0.29 4.16
C CYS A 196 -11.17 -1.14 4.39
N ILE A 197 -10.53 -1.59 3.30
CA ILE A 197 -9.26 -2.31 3.39
C ILE A 197 -8.20 -1.42 4.04
N ILE A 198 -8.22 -0.13 3.67
CA ILE A 198 -7.44 0.94 4.30
C ILE A 198 -8.44 1.85 5.03
N PRO A 199 -8.46 1.84 6.37
CA PRO A 199 -9.33 2.71 7.16
C PRO A 199 -9.04 4.21 6.92
N PRO A 200 -9.97 5.10 7.27
CA PRO A 200 -9.70 6.53 7.41
C PRO A 200 -8.45 6.81 8.26
N ASP A 201 -7.75 7.90 7.93
CA ASP A 201 -6.63 8.45 8.71
C ASP A 201 -5.51 7.43 9.01
N SER A 202 -5.34 6.45 8.12
CA SER A 202 -4.33 5.41 8.26
C SER A 202 -2.97 5.88 7.73
N THR A 203 -1.94 5.69 8.55
CA THR A 203 -0.54 5.73 8.13
C THR A 203 -0.21 4.49 7.31
N LEU A 204 0.48 4.67 6.19
CA LEU A 204 0.82 3.59 5.26
C LEU A 204 2.32 3.33 5.29
N LEU A 205 2.70 2.06 5.41
CA LEU A 205 4.07 1.59 5.26
C LEU A 205 4.21 0.95 3.88
N PHE A 206 5.20 1.41 3.11
CA PHE A 206 5.50 0.86 1.80
C PHE A 206 6.95 0.46 1.71
N ASP A 207 7.20 -0.79 1.37
CA ASP A 207 8.51 -1.24 0.90
C ASP A 207 8.50 -1.16 -0.62
N ILE A 208 9.33 -0.30 -1.21
CA ILE A 208 9.38 -0.02 -2.65
C ILE A 208 10.73 -0.48 -3.20
N GLU A 209 10.71 -1.16 -4.34
CA GLU A 209 11.87 -1.54 -5.13
C GLU A 209 11.76 -0.88 -6.51
N PHE A 210 12.63 0.09 -6.78
CA PHE A 210 12.61 0.87 -8.02
C PHE A 210 13.40 0.12 -9.10
N ILE A 211 12.71 -0.31 -10.17
CA ILE A 211 13.30 -1.15 -11.22
C ILE A 211 13.96 -0.31 -12.32
N GLY A 212 13.32 0.80 -12.75
CA GLY A 212 13.75 1.59 -13.91
C GLY A 212 12.61 2.32 -14.61
#